data_AF-A0A969ILU3-F1
#
_entry.id   AF-A0A969ILU3-F1
#
_cell.length_a   1.000
_cell.length_b   1.000
_cell.length_c   1.000
_cell.angle_alpha   90.00
_cell.angle_beta   90.00
_cell.angle_gamma   90.00
#
_symmetry.space_group_name_H-M   'P 1'
#
loop_
_entity.id
_entity.type
_entity.pdbx_description
1 polymer ?
#
loop_
_entity_poly.entity_id
_entity_poly.type
_entity_poly.pdbx_seq_one_letter_code
_entity_poly.pdbx_strand_id
1 'polypeptide(L)' 'MGGSIGHLIPRQREPDLSLPLSDGGHWRLSDQKPKYFTMLAFYRGMHCSVWRDYLGQLSQCIAHSASGA' A
#
# COMPACT_ATOMS: atom_id res chain seq x y z
N MET A 1 -2.19 26.24 -6.77
CA MET A 1 -1.68 25.24 -7.72
C MET A 1 -2.54 23.99 -7.56
N GLY A 2 -3.58 23.86 -8.40
CA GLY A 2 -4.49 22.73 -8.34
C GLY A 2 -3.82 21.51 -8.95
N GLY A 3 -3.51 20.51 -8.13
CA GLY A 3 -3.07 19.22 -8.63
C GLY A 3 -4.24 18.56 -9.37
N SER A 4 -4.07 18.31 -10.66
CA SER A 4 -4.96 17.39 -11.38
C SER A 4 -4.97 16.08 -10.61
N ILE A 5 -6.15 15.62 -10.20
CA ILE A 5 -6.33 14.26 -9.68
C ILE A 5 -6.08 13.33 -10.86
N GLY A 6 -4.84 12.91 -11.04
CA GLY A 6 -4.45 11.93 -12.05
C GLY A 6 -5.13 10.62 -11.73
N HIS A 7 -6.07 10.19 -12.57
CA HIS A 7 -6.70 8.89 -12.44
C HIS A 7 -5.67 7.79 -12.74
N LEU A 8 -5.56 6.79 -11.87
CA LEU A 8 -4.73 5.62 -12.15
C LEU A 8 -5.43 4.74 -13.17
N ILE A 9 -4.75 4.44 -14.27
CA ILE A 9 -5.29 3.59 -15.34
C ILE A 9 -4.60 2.22 -15.26
N PRO A 10 -5.33 1.10 -15.26
CA PRO A 10 -4.74 -0.24 -15.23
C PRO A 10 -3.73 -0.45 -16.37
N ARG A 11 -2.64 -1.16 -16.07
CA ARG A 11 -1.53 -1.45 -16.99
C ARG A 11 -0.74 -0.22 -17.46
N GLN A 12 -0.97 0.96 -16.87
CA GLN A 12 -0.06 2.08 -17.00
C GLN A 12 0.91 2.12 -15.84
N ARG A 13 2.11 2.64 -16.09
CA ARG A 13 3.08 2.89 -15.04
C ARG A 13 2.51 3.94 -14.09
N GLU A 14 2.43 3.59 -12.82
CA GLU A 14 1.99 4.50 -11.80
C GLU A 14 3.00 5.66 -11.61
N PRO A 15 2.53 6.87 -11.25
CA PRO A 15 3.42 7.91 -10.77
C PRO A 15 4.22 7.40 -9.55
N ASP A 16 5.50 7.77 -9.46
CA ASP A 16 6.32 7.36 -8.33
C ASP A 16 5.75 7.94 -7.03
N LEU A 17 5.43 7.05 -6.09
CA LEU A 17 4.89 7.40 -4.79
C LEU A 17 6.02 7.47 -3.77
N SER A 18 6.21 8.65 -3.20
CA SER A 18 7.31 9.00 -2.31
C SER A 18 6.71 9.52 -1.00
N LEU A 19 6.85 8.77 0.10
CA LEU A 19 6.20 9.07 1.39
C LEU A 19 7.20 8.98 2.56
N PRO A 20 7.10 9.87 3.57
CA PRO A 20 7.80 9.69 4.83
C PRO A 20 7.19 8.52 5.61
N LEU A 21 8.04 7.77 6.30
CA LEU A 21 7.64 6.71 7.22
C LEU A 21 7.49 7.26 8.64
N SER A 22 6.69 6.57 9.46
CA SER A 22 6.42 6.96 10.85
C SER A 22 7.65 6.88 11.76
N ASP A 23 8.67 6.14 11.36
CA ASP A 23 9.94 5.98 12.09
C ASP A 23 11.01 7.01 11.66
N GLY A 24 10.65 7.98 10.82
CA GLY A 24 11.57 9.00 10.30
C GLY A 24 12.30 8.59 9.02
N GLY A 25 12.05 7.39 8.50
CA GLY A 25 12.54 6.96 7.20
C GLY A 25 11.79 7.60 6.03
N HIS A 26 12.23 7.29 4.81
CA HIS A 26 11.56 7.68 3.58
C HIS A 26 11.38 6.45 2.69
N TRP A 27 10.17 6.26 2.16
CA TRP A 27 9.81 5.13 1.31
C TRP A 27 9.43 5.60 -0.10
N ARG A 28 9.89 4.88 -1.12
CA ARG A 28 9.54 5.12 -2.53
C ARG A 28 9.06 3.83 -3.18
N LEU A 29 7.99 3.93 -3.96
CA LEU A 29 7.42 2.80 -4.68
C LEU A 29 8.39 2.28 -5.75
N SER A 30 9.12 3.17 -6.43
CA SER A 30 10.13 2.79 -7.44
C SER A 30 11.24 1.89 -6.92
N ASP A 31 11.52 1.94 -5.62
CA ASP A 31 12.64 1.23 -5.00
C ASP A 31 12.26 -0.20 -4.60
N GLN A 32 10.98 -0.54 -4.63
CA GLN A 32 10.46 -1.84 -4.23
C GLN A 32 10.73 -2.89 -5.31
N LYS A 33 11.22 -4.07 -4.89
CA LYS A 33 11.47 -5.23 -5.79
C LYS A 33 10.72 -6.48 -5.29
N PRO A 34 9.37 -6.50 -5.34
CA PRO A 34 8.59 -7.63 -4.87
C PRO A 34 8.72 -8.84 -5.80
N LYS A 35 8.54 -10.04 -5.27
CA LYS A 35 8.48 -11.29 -6.07
C LYS A 35 7.26 -11.33 -7.00
N TYR A 36 6.13 -10.75 -6.56
CA TYR A 36 4.86 -10.79 -7.29
C TYR A 36 4.31 -9.39 -7.55
N PHE A 37 3.99 -8.64 -6.49
CA PHE A 37 3.46 -7.28 -6.58
C PHE A 37 3.62 -6.53 -5.25
N THR A 38 3.53 -5.20 -5.31
CA THR A 38 3.43 -4.32 -4.14
C THR A 38 1.96 -3.94 -3.94
N MET A 39 1.41 -4.17 -2.75
CA MET A 39 0.04 -3.78 -2.39
C MET A 39 0.04 -2.58 -1.46
N LEU A 40 -0.69 -1.53 -1.82
CA LEU A 40 -0.86 -0.33 -0.99
C LEU A 40 -2.29 -0.27 -0.46
N ALA A 41 -2.45 -0.35 0.86
CA ALA A 41 -3.74 -0.27 1.54
C ALA A 41 -3.86 1.08 2.26
N PHE A 42 -4.75 1.95 1.75
CA PHE A 42 -5.03 3.26 2.35
C PHE A 42 -6.23 3.17 3.29
N TYR A 43 -6.09 3.68 4.52
CA TYR A 43 -7.18 3.74 5.50
C TYR A 43 -7.15 5.06 6.26
N ARG A 44 -8.29 5.49 6.80
CA ARG A 44 -8.47 6.83 7.41
C ARG A 44 -8.02 6.97 8.86
N GLY A 45 -7.29 5.98 9.40
CA GLY A 45 -6.68 6.04 10.73
C GLY A 45 -6.93 4.80 11.60
N MET A 46 -6.06 4.60 12.59
CA MET A 46 -6.02 3.40 13.45
C MET A 46 -7.19 3.28 14.46
N HIS A 47 -7.96 4.35 14.68
CA HIS A 47 -8.94 4.42 15.77
C HIS A 47 -10.37 4.03 15.39
N CYS A 48 -10.63 3.72 14.12
CA CYS A 48 -11.94 3.21 13.73
C CYS A 48 -11.95 1.68 13.85
N SER A 49 -12.76 1.17 14.78
CA SER A 49 -12.81 -0.26 15.18
C SER A 49 -13.02 -1.22 14.02
N VAL A 50 -13.82 -0.82 13.02
CA VAL A 50 -14.11 -1.61 11.81
C VAL A 50 -12.85 -1.91 10.99
N TRP A 51 -11.87 -1.01 10.99
CA TRP A 51 -10.64 -1.19 10.19
C TRP A 51 -9.64 -2.13 10.84
N ARG A 52 -9.69 -2.30 12.16
CA ARG A 52 -8.80 -3.22 12.88
C ARG A 52 -9.03 -4.65 12.43
N ASP A 53 -10.30 -5.06 12.36
CA ASP A 53 -10.69 -6.40 11.94
C ASP A 53 -10.34 -6.62 10.46
N TYR A 54 -10.58 -5.62 9.61
CA TYR A 54 -10.23 -5.69 8.19
C TYR A 54 -8.71 -5.83 7.97
N LEU A 55 -7.89 -5.02 8.64
CA LEU A 55 -6.43 -5.13 8.56
C LEU A 55 -5.92 -6.48 9.10
N GLY A 56 -6.55 -6.99 10.15
CA GLY A 56 -6.23 -8.32 10.70
C GLY A 56 -6.52 -9.44 9.70
N GLN A 57 -7.71 -9.44 9.09
CA GLN A 57 -8.08 -10.42 8.06
C GLN A 57 -7.17 -10.30 6.82
N LEU A 58 -6.90 -9.09 6.36
CA LEU A 58 -5.99 -8.84 5.24
C LEU A 58 -4.60 -9.41 5.53
N SER A 59 -4.06 -9.18 6.73
CA SER A 59 -2.76 -9.73 7.14
C SER A 59 -2.75 -11.27 7.11
N GLN A 60 -3.84 -11.92 7.52
CA GLN A 60 -3.95 -13.37 7.45
C GLN A 60 -3.99 -13.88 6.00
N CYS A 61 -4.74 -13.22 5.12
CA CYS A 61 -4.78 -13.55 3.69
C CYS A 61 -3.41 -13.38 3.02
N ILE A 62 -2.66 -12.33 3.38
CA ILE A 62 -1.30 -12.11 2.88
C ILE A 62 -0.37 -13.22 3.37
N ALA A 63 -0.43 -13.58 4.66
CA ALA A 63 0.39 -14.66 5.21
C ALA A 63 0.10 -16.01 4.51
N HIS A 64 -1.18 -16.31 4.27
CA HIS A 64 -1.58 -17.51 3.52
C HIS A 64 -1.07 -17.50 2.08
N SER A 65 -1.21 -16.38 1.37
CA SER A 65 -0.74 -16.27 -0.02
C SER A 65 0.79 -16.24 -0.14
N ALA A 66 1.52 -15.80 0.90
CA ALA A 66 2.96 -15.89 0.99
C ALA A 66 3.47 -17.31 1.29
N SER A 67 2.63 -18.18 1.89
CA SER A 67 2.98 -19.56 2.28
C SER A 67 2.85 -20.58 1.14
N GLY A 68 2.43 -20.16 -0.05
CA GLY A 68 2.43 -20.97 -1.27
C GLY A 68 3.75 -20.93 -2.03
N ALA A 69 4.87 -20.84 -1.32
CA ALA A 69 6.24 -20.87 -1.85
C ALA A 69 7.03 -22.04 -1.26
#